data_AF-A0A950PIK5-F1
#
_entry.id   AF-A0A950PIK5-F1
#
_cell.length_a   1.000
_cell.length_b   1.000
_cell.length_c   1.000
_cell.angle_alpha   90.00
_cell.angle_beta   90.00
_cell.angle_gamma   90.00
#
_symmetry.space_group_name_H-M   'P 1'
#
loop_
_entity.id
_entity.type
_entity.pdbx_description
1 polymer ?
#
loop_
_entity_poly.entity_id
_entity_poly.type
_entity_poly.pdbx_seq_one_letter_code
_entity_poly.pdbx_strand_id
1 'polypeptide(L)'
;MADIVELDAVPDTIEAELIYLANTGEKLVTQVADPGGRDQRQGGGNETHRVRIHNGRPLTGRFEFEREGFRFVESRTRVGNFYDEDEIRRVYYVECEELIKQVSSAKRVV
;
A
#
# COMPACT_ATOMS: atom_id res chain seq x y z
N MET A 1 -4.20 -7.38 -24.80
CA MET A 1 -4.60 -8.66 -24.20
C MET A 1 -3.51 -9.02 -23.22
N ALA A 2 -3.68 -8.70 -21.93
CA ALA A 2 -2.77 -9.17 -20.90
C ALA A 2 -3.28 -10.54 -20.46
N ASP A 3 -2.40 -11.54 -20.52
CA ASP A 3 -2.68 -12.89 -20.06
C ASP A 3 -2.99 -12.88 -18.56
N ILE A 4 -4.26 -13.09 -18.21
CA ILE A 4 -4.74 -13.32 -16.84
C ILE A 4 -4.59 -14.83 -16.52
N VAL A 5 -3.47 -15.42 -16.96
CA VAL A 5 -3.24 -16.85 -16.83
C VAL A 5 -2.70 -17.11 -15.42
N GLU A 6 -3.53 -17.82 -14.64
CA GLU A 6 -3.14 -18.66 -13.50
C GLU A 6 -2.84 -17.95 -12.17
N LEU A 7 -3.91 -17.53 -11.47
CA LEU A 7 -3.88 -17.09 -10.08
C LEU A 7 -3.82 -18.24 -9.04
N ASP A 8 -3.74 -19.50 -9.48
CA ASP A 8 -3.93 -20.67 -8.59
C ASP A 8 -2.66 -21.11 -7.84
N ALA A 9 -1.48 -20.66 -8.26
CA ALA A 9 -0.26 -20.81 -7.48
C ALA A 9 0.22 -19.42 -7.05
N VAL A 10 -0.02 -19.02 -5.80
CA VAL A 10 0.56 -17.78 -5.28
C VAL A 10 2.06 -18.03 -5.07
N PRO A 11 2.96 -17.51 -5.92
CA PRO A 11 4.37 -17.82 -5.81
C PRO A 11 4.91 -17.20 -4.52
N ASP A 12 5.83 -17.89 -3.84
CA ASP A 12 6.48 -17.36 -2.64
C ASP A 12 7.32 -16.11 -2.96
N THR A 13 7.79 -15.98 -4.19
CA THR A 13 8.56 -14.82 -4.68
C THR A 13 8.31 -14.53 -6.15
N ILE A 14 8.37 -13.25 -6.51
CA ILE A 14 8.43 -12.78 -7.90
C ILE A 14 9.64 -11.87 -8.10
N GLU A 15 10.12 -11.75 -9.34
CA GLU A 15 11.10 -10.73 -9.73
C GLU A 15 10.36 -9.62 -10.47
N ALA A 16 10.56 -8.37 -10.07
CA ALA A 16 9.92 -7.21 -10.67
C ALA A 16 10.89 -6.04 -10.80
N GLU A 17 10.64 -5.18 -11.79
CA GLU A 17 11.37 -3.93 -11.95
C GLU A 17 10.65 -2.83 -11.17
N LEU A 18 11.33 -2.26 -10.17
CA LEU A 18 10.83 -1.12 -9.39
C LEU A 18 11.65 0.12 -9.70
N ILE A 19 10.96 1.25 -9.76
CA ILE A 19 11.57 2.55 -10.00
C ILE A 19 11.85 3.22 -8.66
N TYR A 20 13.13 3.50 -8.41
CA TYR A 20 13.61 4.23 -7.25
C TYR A 20 14.14 5.60 -7.66
N LEU A 21 14.25 6.50 -6.68
CA LEU A 21 14.96 7.76 -6.87
C LEU A 21 16.46 7.49 -6.94
N ALA A 22 17.10 7.98 -8.00
CA ALA A 22 18.54 7.89 -8.18
C ALA A 22 19.26 8.70 -7.08
N ASN A 23 20.20 8.08 -6.38
CA ASN A 23 21.00 8.77 -5.37
C ASN A 23 22.15 9.56 -6.03
N THR A 24 21.78 10.66 -6.68
CA THR A 24 22.71 11.55 -7.40
C THR A 24 23.40 12.57 -6.47
N GLY A 25 23.01 12.64 -5.19
CA GLY A 25 23.42 13.70 -4.27
C GLY A 25 22.78 15.07 -4.55
N GLU A 26 22.02 15.20 -5.64
CA GLU A 26 21.27 16.41 -5.96
C GLU A 26 20.00 16.51 -5.12
N LYS A 27 19.66 17.74 -4.72
CA LYS A 27 18.42 17.99 -4.00
C LYS A 27 17.24 17.86 -4.95
N LEU A 28 16.31 16.96 -4.62
CA LEU A 28 15.01 16.85 -5.28
C LEU A 28 14.15 18.07 -4.95
N VAL A 29 13.77 18.83 -5.98
CA VAL A 29 12.92 20.01 -5.84
C VAL A 29 11.75 19.90 -6.82
N THR A 30 10.53 20.11 -6.33
CA THR A 30 9.38 20.31 -7.20
C THR A 30 9.18 21.81 -7.40
N GLN A 31 9.36 22.29 -8.62
CA GLN A 31 9.00 23.65 -9.01
C GLN A 31 7.50 23.67 -9.31
N VAL A 32 6.76 24.39 -8.47
CA VAL A 32 5.32 24.59 -8.63
C VAL A 32 5.08 25.51 -9.83
N ALA A 33 4.16 25.13 -10.71
CA ALA A 33 3.82 25.92 -11.88
C ALA A 33 2.82 27.04 -11.56
N ASP A 34 2.80 28.04 -12.45
CA ASP A 34 1.75 29.06 -12.47
C ASP A 34 0.37 28.43 -12.81
N PRO A 35 -0.75 29.10 -12.47
CA PRO A 35 -2.09 28.61 -12.77
C PRO A 35 -2.26 28.23 -14.25
N GLY A 36 -2.62 26.97 -14.51
CA GLY A 36 -2.75 26.40 -15.85
C GLY A 36 -1.50 25.65 -16.37
N GLY A 37 -0.39 25.68 -15.62
CA GLY A 37 0.82 24.91 -15.91
C GLY A 37 0.86 23.53 -15.25
N ARG A 38 2.00 22.84 -15.42
CA ARG A 38 2.31 21.56 -14.76
C ARG A 38 3.58 21.71 -13.93
N ASP A 39 3.54 21.23 -12.71
CA ASP A 39 4.70 21.19 -11.83
C ASP A 39 5.84 20.40 -12.49
N GLN A 40 7.06 20.92 -12.32
CA GLN A 40 8.26 20.28 -12.83
C GLN A 40 9.12 19.79 -11.67
N ARG A 41 9.47 18.50 -11.72
CA ARG A 41 10.44 17.94 -10.78
C ARG A 41 11.84 18.17 -11.32
N GLN A 42 12.67 18.88 -10.56
CA GLN A 42 14.08 19.14 -10.85
C GLN A 42 14.98 18.39 -9.87
N GLY A 43 16.13 17.94 -10.37
CA GLY A 43 17.13 17.19 -9.60
C GLY A 43 16.69 15.77 -9.32
N GLY A 44 17.66 14.85 -9.29
CA GLY A 44 17.41 13.43 -9.02
C GLY A 44 16.66 12.71 -10.16
N GLY A 45 17.35 11.78 -10.80
CA GLY A 45 16.76 10.88 -11.79
C GLY A 45 15.96 9.74 -11.15
N ASN A 46 15.48 8.85 -12.00
CA ASN A 46 14.91 7.58 -11.59
C ASN A 46 15.84 6.45 -12.01
N GLU A 47 16.00 5.45 -11.15
CA GLU A 47 16.71 4.22 -11.45
C GLU A 47 15.75 3.03 -11.37
N THR A 48 15.81 2.17 -12.38
CA THR A 48 15.06 0.91 -12.37
C THR A 48 15.91 -0.18 -11.77
N HIS A 49 15.44 -0.78 -10.68
CA HIS A 49 16.09 -1.89 -10.00
C HIS A 49 15.24 -3.14 -10.15
N ARG A 50 15.85 -4.24 -10.61
CA ARG A 50 15.19 -5.55 -10.58
C ARG A 50 15.32 -6.12 -9.18
N VAL A 51 14.19 -6.31 -8.52
CA VAL A 51 14.10 -6.75 -7.12
C VAL A 51 13.26 -7.99 -6.99
N ARG A 52 13.62 -8.80 -5.99
CA ARG A 52 12.82 -9.94 -5.55
C ARG A 52 11.77 -9.48 -4.55
N ILE A 53 10.50 -9.73 -4.84
CA ILE A 53 9.37 -9.43 -3.97
C ILE A 53 8.87 -10.74 -3.37
N HIS A 54 8.75 -10.79 -2.05
CA HIS A 54 8.29 -11.98 -1.31
C HIS A 54 6.79 -11.90 -1.03
N ASN A 55 6.10 -13.04 -1.11
CA ASN A 55 4.73 -13.17 -0.67
C ASN A 55 4.67 -13.02 0.85
N GLY A 56 4.03 -11.97 1.32
CA GLY A 56 3.88 -11.71 2.76
C GLY A 56 2.83 -12.60 3.44
N ARG A 57 1.88 -13.21 2.70
CA ARG A 57 0.75 -13.94 3.30
C ARG A 57 1.19 -15.10 4.21
N PRO A 58 2.19 -15.93 3.85
CA PRO A 58 2.71 -16.99 4.72
C PRO A 58 3.44 -16.48 5.97
N LEU A 59 3.81 -15.19 5.99
CA LEU A 59 4.58 -14.55 7.06
C LEU A 59 3.69 -13.80 8.07
N THR A 60 2.38 -14.08 8.07
CA THR A 60 1.42 -13.47 9.00
C THR A 60 1.89 -13.65 10.46
N GLY A 61 1.74 -12.58 11.26
CA GLY A 61 2.19 -12.55 12.65
C GLY A 61 3.66 -12.15 12.85
N ARG A 62 4.47 -12.04 11.78
CA ARG A 62 5.87 -11.55 11.88
C ARG A 62 5.99 -10.04 11.79
N PHE A 63 5.02 -9.37 11.16
CA PHE A 63 5.03 -7.93 10.94
C PHE A 63 4.44 -7.16 12.12
N GLU A 64 5.16 -6.14 12.57
CA GLU A 64 4.79 -5.25 13.66
C GLU A 64 4.70 -3.82 13.17
N PHE A 65 3.65 -3.12 13.59
CA PHE A 65 3.39 -1.76 13.16
C PHE A 65 4.57 -0.81 13.45
N GLU A 66 5.20 -0.93 14.61
CA GLU A 66 6.32 -0.07 15.03
C GLU A 66 7.62 -0.29 14.23
N ARG A 67 7.83 -1.49 13.68
CA ARG A 67 9.08 -1.85 12.99
C ARG A 67 8.94 -1.76 11.48
N GLU A 68 7.86 -2.31 10.93
CA GLU A 68 7.62 -2.32 9.49
C GLU A 68 6.69 -1.21 9.00
N GLY A 69 6.02 -0.49 9.91
CA GLY A 69 5.00 0.49 9.56
C GLY A 69 3.65 -0.13 9.18
N PHE A 70 3.53 -1.47 9.23
CA PHE A 70 2.30 -2.20 8.98
C PHE A 70 2.26 -3.52 9.77
N ARG A 71 1.07 -4.09 9.90
CA ARG A 71 0.84 -5.42 10.49
C ARG A 71 -0.26 -6.12 9.71
N PHE A 72 -0.16 -7.44 9.56
CA PHE A 72 -1.26 -8.25 9.05
C PHE A 72 -2.17 -8.70 10.18
N VAL A 73 -3.46 -8.45 10.02
CA VAL A 73 -4.50 -8.85 10.98
C VAL A 73 -5.59 -9.56 10.19
N GLU A 74 -5.91 -10.80 10.59
CA GLU A 74 -7.07 -11.49 10.04
C GLU A 74 -8.34 -10.86 10.65
N SER A 75 -9.17 -10.26 9.78
CA SER A 75 -10.47 -9.71 10.16
C SER A 75 -11.48 -10.09 9.09
N ARG A 76 -12.51 -10.86 9.48
CA ARG A 76 -13.61 -11.21 8.59
C ARG A 76 -14.66 -10.13 8.68
N THR A 77 -14.87 -9.44 7.57
CA THR A 77 -15.92 -8.43 7.47
C THR A 77 -17.29 -9.07 7.33
N ARG A 78 -18.32 -8.38 7.84
CA ARG A 78 -19.72 -8.75 7.62
C ARG A 78 -20.31 -8.11 6.35
N VAL A 79 -19.57 -7.27 5.64
CA VAL A 79 -20.02 -6.65 4.39
C VAL A 79 -20.29 -7.74 3.36
N GLY A 80 -21.54 -7.83 2.91
CA GLY A 80 -21.96 -8.74 1.85
C GLY A 80 -21.74 -8.16 0.46
N ASN A 81 -21.94 -6.85 0.28
CA ASN A 81 -21.83 -6.19 -1.01
C ASN A 81 -20.99 -4.90 -0.94
N PHE A 82 -19.75 -4.97 -1.45
CA PHE A 82 -18.85 -3.81 -1.54
C PHE A 82 -19.24 -2.78 -2.61
N TYR A 83 -20.33 -2.99 -3.36
CA TYR A 83 -20.88 -1.98 -4.26
C TYR A 83 -22.07 -1.22 -3.66
N ASP A 84 -22.56 -1.64 -2.48
CA ASP A 84 -23.56 -0.89 -1.72
C ASP A 84 -22.84 0.10 -0.80
N GLU A 85 -22.80 1.37 -1.20
CA GLU A 85 -22.16 2.45 -0.44
C GLU A 85 -22.76 2.60 0.97
N ASP A 86 -24.04 2.33 1.08
CA ASP A 86 -24.81 2.44 2.31
C ASP A 86 -24.42 1.31 3.29
N GLU A 87 -24.21 0.09 2.79
CA GLU A 87 -23.65 -1.02 3.56
C GLU A 87 -22.20 -0.74 3.98
N ILE A 88 -21.36 -0.23 3.08
CA ILE A 88 -19.96 0.13 3.39
C ILE A 88 -19.92 1.12 4.55
N ARG A 89 -20.70 2.21 4.48
CA ARG A 89 -20.70 3.24 5.53
C ARG A 89 -21.16 2.69 6.88
N ARG A 90 -22.19 1.84 6.89
CA ARG A 90 -22.78 1.32 8.13
C ARG A 90 -21.98 0.17 8.75
N VAL A 91 -21.27 -0.62 7.95
CA VAL A 91 -20.60 -1.86 8.40
C VAL A 91 -19.09 -1.73 8.29
N TYR A 92 -18.56 -1.52 7.08
CA TYR A 92 -17.12 -1.57 6.82
C TYR A 92 -16.34 -0.54 7.64
N TYR A 93 -16.76 0.72 7.64
CA TYR A 93 -16.04 1.77 8.35
C TYR A 93 -16.04 1.55 9.87
N VAL A 94 -17.17 1.12 10.42
CA VAL A 94 -17.27 0.79 11.85
C VAL A 94 -16.34 -0.38 12.19
N GLU A 95 -16.32 -1.44 11.38
CA GLU A 95 -15.41 -2.57 11.58
C GLU A 95 -13.93 -2.17 11.48
N CYS A 96 -13.57 -1.32 10.51
CA CYS A 96 -12.22 -0.79 10.38
C CYS A 96 -11.82 0.04 11.62
N GLU A 97 -12.70 0.91 12.10
CA GLU A 97 -12.42 1.69 13.31
C GLU A 97 -12.19 0.79 14.52
N GLU A 98 -13.06 -0.19 14.74
CA GLU A 98 -12.94 -1.15 15.85
C GLU A 98 -11.65 -1.95 15.76
N LEU A 99 -11.32 -2.44 14.56
CA LEU A 99 -10.08 -3.16 14.30
C LEU A 99 -8.86 -2.31 14.62
N ILE A 100 -8.80 -1.07 14.11
CA ILE A 100 -7.68 -0.15 14.36
C ILE A 100 -7.56 0.11 15.87
N LYS A 101 -8.65 0.40 16.58
CA LYS A 101 -8.65 0.61 18.04
C LYS A 101 -8.07 -0.59 18.79
N GLN A 102 -8.42 -1.81 18.39
CA GLN A 102 -7.94 -3.04 19.03
C GLN A 102 -6.45 -3.29 18.82
N VAL A 103 -5.92 -3.03 17.62
CA VAL A 103 -4.56 -3.50 17.24
C VAL A 103 -3.47 -2.45 17.38
N SER A 104 -3.83 -1.16 17.39
CA SER A 104 -2.87 -0.04 17.37
C SER A 104 -2.69 0.65 18.72
N SER A 105 -3.45 0.26 19.76
CA SER A 105 -3.51 0.98 21.05
C SER A 105 -3.93 2.45 20.92
N ALA A 106 -4.43 2.87 19.75
CA ALA A 106 -4.83 4.25 19.51
C ALA A 106 -6.00 4.64 20.42
N LYS A 107 -5.88 5.80 21.07
CA LYS A 107 -6.92 6.35 21.95
C LYS A 107 -8.18 6.79 21.19
N ARG A 108 -8.05 7.08 19.89
CA ARG A 108 -9.15 7.52 19.01
C ARG A 108 -8.84 7.16 17.57
N VAL A 109 -9.88 6.79 16.82
CA VAL A 109 -9.88 6.69 15.35
C VAL A 109 -10.92 7.70 14.86
N VAL A 110 -10.56 8.47 13.82
CA VAL A 110 -11.37 9.57 13.25
C VAL A 110 -11.43 9.46 11.75
#